data_AF-A0A2S9XIA2-F1
#
_entry.id   AF-A0A2S9XIA2-F1
#
_cell.length_a   1.000
_cell.length_b   1.000
_cell.length_c   1.000
_cell.angle_alpha   90.00
_cell.angle_beta   90.00
_cell.angle_gamma   90.00
#
_symmetry.space_group_name_H-M   'P 1'
#
loop_
_entity.id
_entity.type
_entity.pdbx_description
1 polymer ?
#
loop_
_entity_poly.entity_id
_entity_poly.type
_entity_poly.pdbx_seq_one_letter_code
_entity_poly.pdbx_strand_id
1 'polypeptide(L)'
;MADNGSAAPNIAIFADYENVALGARDAKFKKFEIDLVLERLLERGNVVVRKAYCDWGRYKDHRKNLHERGFELVEVPHVKMSGKNSADIRMVVDALDLAHTKAHVDVFALITGDSDFSPLVSKLRENNKRVIGIGVRQSTSDLLVENCDDFIYYDDLVREHKPKRPRAKATKAKGKATEPKSEEQRQDEAIELTLDTVEAIFRDRPGKLWGSMVKQTIKRKRPNFSESYHGYRSFNQLLEDAEARELLVLEKDEKSGGYVIVELGDKA
;
A
#
# COMPACT_ATOMS: atom_id res chain seq x y z
N MET A 1 20.40 22.18 -8.42
CA MET A 1 19.87 22.15 -7.05
C MET A 1 19.75 20.68 -6.65
N ALA A 2 20.36 20.28 -5.54
CA ALA A 2 20.36 18.90 -5.10
C ALA A 2 18.92 18.45 -4.82
N ASP A 3 18.46 17.41 -5.52
CA ASP A 3 17.24 16.69 -5.18
C ASP A 3 17.53 15.87 -3.91
N ASN A 4 17.42 16.56 -2.78
CA ASN A 4 17.63 16.00 -1.46
C ASN A 4 16.36 15.22 -1.10
N GLY A 5 16.29 13.95 -1.54
CA GLY A 5 15.31 12.95 -1.13
C GLY A 5 13.91 13.49 -0.84
N SER A 6 13.09 13.70 -1.87
CA SER A 6 11.70 14.13 -1.72
C SER A 6 11.01 13.32 -0.61
N ALA A 7 10.54 14.01 0.45
CA ALA A 7 9.78 13.37 1.52
C ALA A 7 8.63 12.56 0.90
N ALA A 8 8.37 11.37 1.44
CA ALA A 8 7.32 10.52 0.89
C ALA A 8 5.97 11.25 0.91
N PRO A 9 5.20 11.21 -0.19
CA PRO A 9 3.97 12.00 -0.31
C PRO A 9 2.94 11.56 0.72
N ASN A 10 2.10 12.48 1.17
CA ASN A 10 0.99 12.17 2.05
C ASN A 10 -0.23 11.73 1.24
N ILE A 11 -0.78 10.57 1.60
CA ILE A 11 -1.88 9.90 0.91
C ILE A 11 -3.14 10.00 1.77
N ALA A 12 -4.24 10.44 1.16
CA ALA A 12 -5.58 10.32 1.71
C ALA A 12 -6.37 9.24 0.98
N ILE A 13 -6.92 8.28 1.74
CA ILE A 13 -7.69 7.15 1.20
C ILE A 13 -9.18 7.44 1.36
N PHE A 14 -9.91 7.33 0.24
CA PHE A 14 -11.36 7.40 0.18
C PHE A 14 -11.89 6.11 -0.46
N ALA A 15 -12.60 5.32 0.33
CA ALA A 15 -13.10 4.02 -0.10
C ALA A 15 -14.61 4.01 -0.25
N ASP A 16 -15.07 3.78 -1.47
CA ASP A 16 -16.42 3.33 -1.73
C ASP A 16 -16.49 1.84 -1.43
N TYR A 17 -16.86 1.54 -0.18
CA TYR A 17 -16.82 0.17 0.31
C TYR A 17 -17.89 -0.70 -0.32
N GLU A 18 -19.05 -0.13 -0.67
CA GLU A 18 -20.13 -0.88 -1.31
C GLU A 18 -19.73 -1.32 -2.72
N ASN A 19 -19.18 -0.40 -3.53
CA ASN A 19 -18.77 -0.72 -4.89
C ASN A 19 -17.68 -1.78 -4.93
N VAL A 20 -16.65 -1.66 -4.09
CA VAL A 20 -15.52 -2.60 -4.10
C VAL A 20 -15.86 -3.93 -3.42
N ALA A 21 -16.68 -3.95 -2.37
CA ALA A 21 -17.14 -5.20 -1.78
C ALA A 21 -18.05 -5.99 -2.75
N LEU A 22 -18.93 -5.31 -3.49
CA LEU A 22 -19.77 -5.93 -4.52
C LEU A 22 -18.90 -6.42 -5.69
N GLY A 23 -18.02 -5.59 -6.23
CA GLY A 23 -17.12 -5.96 -7.32
C GLY A 23 -16.23 -7.16 -6.97
N ALA A 24 -15.72 -7.22 -5.74
CA ALA A 24 -14.92 -8.36 -5.29
C ALA A 24 -15.75 -9.66 -5.20
N ARG A 25 -17.00 -9.57 -4.74
CA ARG A 25 -17.93 -10.70 -4.67
C ARG A 25 -18.26 -11.22 -6.08
N ASP A 26 -18.54 -10.33 -7.02
CA ASP A 26 -18.89 -10.66 -8.40
C ASP A 26 -17.72 -11.31 -9.15
N ALA A 27 -16.49 -10.84 -8.89
CA ALA A 27 -15.26 -11.45 -9.38
C ALA A 27 -14.87 -12.77 -8.66
N LYS A 28 -15.76 -13.31 -7.81
CA LYS A 28 -15.60 -14.57 -7.05
C LYS A 28 -14.44 -14.56 -6.04
N PHE A 29 -14.00 -13.39 -5.58
CA PHE A 29 -13.12 -13.31 -4.41
C PHE A 29 -13.94 -13.57 -3.14
N LYS A 30 -13.41 -14.37 -2.21
CA LYS A 30 -14.13 -14.75 -0.98
C LYS A 30 -14.45 -13.54 -0.10
N LYS A 31 -13.57 -12.53 -0.09
CA LYS A 31 -13.70 -11.30 0.69
C LYS A 31 -12.78 -10.23 0.09
N PHE A 32 -13.21 -8.98 0.11
CA PHE A 32 -12.31 -7.85 -0.11
C PHE A 32 -11.39 -7.67 1.11
N GLU A 33 -10.09 -7.66 0.87
CA GLU A 33 -9.02 -7.57 1.86
C GLU A 33 -8.35 -6.21 1.76
N ILE A 34 -8.81 -5.27 2.60
CA ILE A 34 -8.31 -3.90 2.61
C ILE A 34 -6.81 -3.81 2.94
N ASP A 35 -6.24 -4.82 3.61
CA ASP A 35 -4.81 -4.87 3.93
C ASP A 35 -3.93 -4.84 2.68
N LEU A 36 -4.33 -5.57 1.64
CA LEU A 36 -3.57 -5.62 0.39
C LEU A 36 -3.47 -4.22 -0.24
N VAL A 37 -4.57 -3.46 -0.17
CA VAL A 37 -4.62 -2.08 -0.66
C VAL A 37 -3.79 -1.15 0.23
N LEU A 38 -3.90 -1.28 1.55
CA LEU A 38 -3.12 -0.48 2.49
C LEU A 38 -1.61 -0.71 2.34
N GLU A 39 -1.17 -1.96 2.27
CA GLU A 39 0.24 -2.31 2.09
C GLU A 39 0.79 -1.67 0.81
N ARG A 40 0.03 -1.77 -0.28
CA ARG A 40 0.40 -1.19 -1.55
C ARG A 40 0.48 0.34 -1.51
N LEU A 41 -0.42 1.01 -0.78
CA LEU A 41 -0.38 2.47 -0.63
C LEU A 41 0.74 2.92 0.31
N LEU A 42 1.09 2.14 1.34
CA LEU A 42 2.20 2.43 2.26
C LEU A 42 3.58 2.32 1.57
N GLU A 43 3.67 1.57 0.47
CA GLU A 43 4.85 1.55 -0.41
C GLU A 43 5.03 2.87 -1.17
N ARG A 44 3.92 3.57 -1.43
CA ARG A 44 3.88 4.78 -2.26
C ARG A 44 3.97 6.07 -1.46
N GLY A 45 3.64 6.05 -0.17
CA GLY A 45 3.64 7.25 0.66
C GLY A 45 3.14 7.06 2.08
N ASN A 46 3.02 8.17 2.80
CA ASN A 46 2.52 8.20 4.17
C ASN A 46 1.00 8.30 4.14
N VAL A 47 0.28 7.27 4.60
CA VAL A 47 -1.18 7.34 4.68
C VAL A 47 -1.60 8.14 5.91
N VAL A 48 -2.18 9.33 5.69
CA VAL A 48 -2.56 10.30 6.74
C VAL A 48 -4.06 10.40 6.97
N VAL A 49 -4.88 10.04 5.97
CA VAL A 49 -6.35 10.01 6.07
C VAL A 49 -6.85 8.68 5.54
N ARG A 50 -7.82 8.09 6.24
CA ARG A 50 -8.50 6.85 5.84
C ARG A 50 -10.00 7.00 6.10
N LYS A 51 -10.80 7.09 5.03
CA LYS A 51 -12.26 7.16 5.11
C LYS A 51 -12.88 6.06 4.28
N ALA A 52 -13.90 5.41 4.82
CA ALA A 52 -14.71 4.44 4.11
C ALA A 52 -16.19 4.83 4.18
N TYR A 53 -16.87 4.80 3.03
CA TYR A 53 -18.25 5.22 2.85
C TYR A 53 -19.12 4.00 2.58
N CYS A 54 -20.16 3.81 3.40
CA CYS A 54 -21.03 2.64 3.31
C CYS A 54 -22.31 2.82 4.13
N ASP A 55 -23.36 2.05 3.79
CA ASP A 55 -24.44 1.72 4.72
C ASP A 55 -23.97 0.59 5.65
N TRP A 56 -23.32 0.95 6.77
CA TRP A 56 -22.74 -0.05 7.69
C TRP A 56 -23.80 -0.86 8.42
N GLY A 57 -25.08 -0.48 8.34
CA GLY A 57 -26.20 -1.32 8.71
C GLY A 57 -26.19 -2.67 7.96
N ARG A 58 -25.74 -2.68 6.70
CA ARG A 58 -25.65 -3.87 5.82
C ARG A 58 -24.32 -4.62 5.92
N TYR A 59 -23.24 -3.94 6.33
CA TYR A 59 -21.87 -4.48 6.35
C TYR A 59 -21.26 -4.55 7.75
N LYS A 60 -22.04 -4.99 8.75
CA LYS A 60 -21.64 -5.00 10.17
C LYS A 60 -20.33 -5.75 10.45
N ASP A 61 -20.13 -6.89 9.78
CA ASP A 61 -18.96 -7.77 9.99
C ASP A 61 -17.64 -7.17 9.50
N HIS A 62 -17.70 -6.10 8.70
CA HIS A 62 -16.52 -5.43 8.14
C HIS A 62 -16.07 -4.22 8.96
N ARG A 63 -16.95 -3.67 9.82
CA ARG A 63 -16.66 -2.48 10.64
C ARG A 63 -15.44 -2.67 11.52
N LYS A 64 -15.38 -3.82 12.23
CA LYS A 64 -14.28 -4.12 13.16
C LYS A 64 -12.93 -4.10 12.45
N ASN A 65 -12.84 -4.79 11.30
CA ASN A 65 -11.62 -4.89 10.52
C ASN A 65 -11.12 -3.52 10.03
N LEU A 66 -12.00 -2.69 9.48
CA LEU A 66 -11.65 -1.35 9.01
C LEU A 66 -11.29 -0.40 10.17
N HIS A 67 -12.04 -0.46 11.27
CA HIS A 67 -11.77 0.35 12.47
C HIS A 67 -10.40 0.01 13.09
N GLU A 68 -10.04 -1.26 13.18
CA GLU A 68 -8.70 -1.70 13.63
C GLU A 68 -7.55 -1.17 12.77
N ARG A 69 -7.84 -0.78 11.51
CA ARG A 69 -6.88 -0.18 10.58
C ARG A 69 -6.93 1.35 10.55
N GLY A 70 -7.71 1.95 11.45
CA GLY A 70 -7.85 3.39 11.61
C GLY A 70 -8.65 4.06 10.50
N PHE A 71 -9.56 3.34 9.84
CA PHE A 71 -10.54 3.98 8.95
C PHE A 71 -11.64 4.67 9.77
N GLU A 72 -11.93 5.92 9.41
CA GLU A 72 -13.18 6.56 9.77
C GLU A 72 -14.31 5.92 8.94
N LEU A 73 -15.30 5.37 9.63
CA LEU A 73 -16.46 4.73 9.02
C LEU A 73 -17.57 5.76 8.85
N VAL A 74 -17.70 6.31 7.64
CA VAL A 74 -18.73 7.29 7.31
C VAL A 74 -20.02 6.53 6.99
N GLU A 75 -21.00 6.65 7.87
CA GLU A 75 -22.33 6.04 7.70
C GLU A 75 -23.15 6.84 6.69
N VAL A 76 -23.63 6.17 5.65
CA VAL A 76 -24.51 6.74 4.64
C VAL A 76 -25.75 5.85 4.48
N PRO A 77 -26.82 6.10 5.27
CA PRO A 77 -27.99 5.23 5.26
C PRO A 77 -28.80 5.37 3.97
N HIS A 78 -29.26 4.25 3.41
CA HIS A 78 -30.18 4.23 2.27
C HIS A 78 -31.60 4.63 2.69
N VAL A 79 -31.88 5.94 2.78
CA VAL A 79 -33.19 6.45 3.23
C VAL A 79 -34.32 6.37 2.19
N LYS A 80 -34.03 6.17 0.90
CA LYS A 80 -35.01 5.93 -0.18
C LYS A 80 -34.41 5.04 -1.29
N MET A 81 -35.26 4.56 -2.20
CA MET A 81 -35.00 3.63 -3.32
C MET A 81 -33.79 3.95 -4.23
N SER A 82 -33.18 5.14 -4.11
CA SER A 82 -32.03 5.65 -4.87
C SER A 82 -30.81 5.96 -3.98
N GLY A 83 -30.58 5.20 -2.91
CA GLY A 83 -29.53 5.52 -1.92
C GLY A 83 -28.07 5.38 -2.37
N LYS A 84 -27.79 4.85 -3.57
CA LYS A 84 -26.42 4.71 -4.11
C LYS A 84 -25.72 6.07 -4.25
N ASN A 85 -26.37 7.05 -4.87
CA ASN A 85 -25.77 8.37 -5.11
C ASN A 85 -25.39 9.13 -3.82
N SER A 86 -26.00 8.81 -2.68
CA SER A 86 -25.71 9.51 -1.42
C SER A 86 -24.29 9.26 -0.92
N ALA A 87 -23.79 8.02 -1.08
CA ALA A 87 -22.43 7.67 -0.65
C ALA A 87 -21.41 8.35 -1.56
N ASP A 88 -21.65 8.30 -2.87
CA ASP A 88 -20.78 8.91 -3.88
C ASP A 88 -20.68 10.41 -3.69
N ILE A 89 -21.81 11.11 -3.57
CA ILE A 89 -21.87 12.55 -3.34
C ILE A 89 -21.13 12.90 -2.04
N ARG A 90 -21.36 12.14 -0.96
CA ARG A 90 -20.70 12.40 0.32
C ARG A 90 -19.19 12.23 0.22
N MET A 91 -18.73 11.19 -0.48
CA MET A 91 -17.31 10.95 -0.72
C MET A 91 -16.67 12.07 -1.54
N VAL A 92 -17.33 12.53 -2.61
CA VAL A 92 -16.88 13.64 -3.45
C VAL A 92 -16.73 14.93 -2.64
N VAL A 93 -17.74 15.28 -1.84
CA VAL A 93 -17.73 16.49 -1.01
C VAL A 93 -16.59 16.45 0.01
N ASP A 94 -16.43 15.35 0.74
CA ASP A 94 -15.36 15.20 1.72
C ASP A 94 -13.96 15.24 1.08
N ALA A 95 -13.79 14.63 -0.10
CA ALA A 95 -12.51 14.61 -0.81
C ALA A 95 -12.11 16.01 -1.29
N LEU A 96 -13.06 16.75 -1.88
CA LEU A 96 -12.83 18.13 -2.30
C LEU A 96 -12.57 19.04 -1.11
N ASP A 97 -13.32 18.94 -0.02
CA ASP A 97 -13.06 19.72 1.20
C ASP A 97 -11.65 19.46 1.75
N LEU A 98 -11.23 18.19 1.81
CA LEU A 98 -9.88 17.83 2.24
C LEU A 98 -8.81 18.43 1.31
N ALA A 99 -9.02 18.38 -0.01
CA ALA A 99 -8.08 18.90 -0.99
C ALA A 99 -7.83 20.40 -0.83
N HIS A 100 -8.84 21.18 -0.44
CA HIS A 100 -8.74 22.62 -0.23
C HIS A 100 -8.26 22.98 1.19
N THR A 101 -8.69 22.24 2.21
CA THR A 101 -8.40 22.58 3.61
C THR A 101 -7.08 22.01 4.13
N LYS A 102 -6.60 20.92 3.54
CA LYS A 102 -5.37 20.22 3.98
C LYS A 102 -4.33 20.20 2.85
N ALA A 103 -3.65 21.33 2.68
CA ALA A 103 -2.63 21.51 1.65
C ALA A 103 -1.52 20.44 1.65
N HIS A 104 -1.20 19.87 2.82
CA HIS A 104 -0.17 18.84 3.00
C HIS A 104 -0.54 17.45 2.46
N VAL A 105 -1.77 17.23 1.98
CA VAL A 105 -2.17 15.99 1.33
C VAL A 105 -1.81 16.09 -0.16
N ASP A 106 -0.94 15.22 -0.64
CA ASP A 106 -0.40 15.28 -2.00
C ASP A 106 -1.13 14.33 -2.97
N VAL A 107 -1.60 13.21 -2.44
CA VAL A 107 -2.14 12.09 -3.21
C VAL A 107 -3.50 11.67 -2.66
N PHE A 108 -4.47 11.47 -3.55
CA PHE A 108 -5.79 10.92 -3.24
C PHE A 108 -5.89 9.51 -3.81
N ALA A 109 -6.06 8.52 -2.94
CA ALA A 109 -6.31 7.14 -3.32
C ALA A 109 -7.82 6.88 -3.28
N LEU A 110 -8.43 6.73 -4.45
CA LEU A 110 -9.86 6.45 -4.61
C LEU A 110 -10.06 4.95 -4.82
N ILE A 111 -10.67 4.29 -3.84
CA ILE A 111 -10.98 2.85 -3.92
C ILE A 111 -12.41 2.72 -4.44
N THR A 112 -12.54 2.67 -5.77
CA THR A 112 -13.79 2.55 -6.54
C THR A 112 -13.50 2.13 -7.98
N GLY A 113 -14.43 1.43 -8.62
CA GLY A 113 -14.42 1.16 -10.06
C GLY A 113 -15.35 2.06 -10.89
N ASP A 114 -16.10 2.97 -10.24
CA ASP A 114 -17.17 3.72 -10.87
C ASP A 114 -16.67 4.97 -11.63
N SER A 115 -17.04 5.10 -12.90
CA SER A 115 -16.71 6.26 -13.73
C SER A 115 -17.40 7.55 -13.28
N ASP A 116 -18.45 7.50 -12.45
CA ASP A 116 -19.10 8.69 -11.89
C ASP A 116 -18.15 9.54 -11.02
N PHE A 117 -17.01 8.98 -10.60
CA PHE A 117 -15.93 9.72 -9.92
C PHE A 117 -14.96 10.46 -10.86
N SER A 118 -15.06 10.31 -12.18
CA SER A 118 -14.16 10.99 -13.14
C SER A 118 -14.13 12.53 -12.99
N PRO A 119 -15.26 13.23 -12.71
CA PRO A 119 -15.24 14.65 -12.40
C PRO A 119 -14.45 14.99 -11.12
N LEU A 120 -14.53 14.14 -10.08
CA LEU A 120 -13.74 14.31 -8.86
C LEU A 120 -12.24 14.18 -9.19
N VAL A 121 -11.85 13.17 -9.96
CA VAL A 121 -10.46 12.98 -10.41
C VAL A 121 -9.94 14.24 -11.11
N SER A 122 -10.71 14.75 -12.07
CA SER A 122 -10.37 15.97 -12.81
C SER A 122 -10.18 17.16 -11.87
N LYS A 123 -11.10 17.35 -10.91
CA LYS A 123 -11.03 18.47 -9.96
C LYS A 123 -9.87 18.35 -8.97
N LEU A 124 -9.51 17.14 -8.54
CA LEU A 124 -8.34 16.91 -7.71
C LEU A 124 -7.05 17.25 -8.48
N ARG A 125 -6.95 16.83 -9.74
CA ARG A 125 -5.82 17.16 -10.62
C ARG A 125 -5.69 18.66 -10.89
N GLU A 126 -6.81 19.35 -11.12
CA GLU A 126 -6.85 20.82 -11.20
C GLU A 126 -6.29 21.49 -9.92
N ASN A 127 -6.46 20.86 -8.76
CA ASN A 127 -5.90 21.31 -7.48
C ASN A 127 -4.45 20.82 -7.22
N ASN A 128 -3.76 20.39 -8.27
CA ASN A 128 -2.39 19.86 -8.22
C ASN A 128 -2.25 18.67 -7.24
N LYS A 129 -3.29 17.83 -7.17
CA LYS A 129 -3.28 16.57 -6.42
C LYS A 129 -3.12 15.41 -7.38
N ARG A 130 -2.28 14.45 -7.01
CA ARG A 130 -2.16 13.19 -7.75
C ARG A 130 -3.29 12.25 -7.34
N VAL A 131 -3.83 11.49 -8.28
CA VAL A 131 -4.93 10.57 -8.03
C VAL A 131 -4.54 9.14 -8.39
N ILE A 132 -4.67 8.23 -7.42
CA ILE A 132 -4.48 6.79 -7.60
C ILE A 132 -5.85 6.14 -7.53
N GLY A 133 -6.30 5.52 -8.61
CA GLY A 133 -7.50 4.69 -8.62
C GLY A 133 -7.19 3.27 -8.14
N ILE A 134 -8.09 2.66 -7.39
CA ILE A 134 -8.01 1.25 -6.98
C ILE A 134 -9.37 0.60 -7.20
N GLY A 135 -9.42 -0.45 -8.01
CA GLY A 135 -10.69 -1.12 -8.35
C GLY A 135 -10.51 -2.58 -8.76
N VAL A 136 -11.62 -3.31 -8.83
CA VAL A 136 -11.66 -4.69 -9.35
C VAL A 136 -11.78 -4.61 -10.86
N ARG A 137 -10.93 -5.33 -11.59
CA ARG A 137 -10.78 -5.18 -13.05
C ARG A 137 -12.08 -5.38 -13.82
N GLN A 138 -12.93 -6.31 -13.39
CA GLN A 138 -14.21 -6.61 -14.04
C GLN A 138 -15.30 -5.56 -13.80
N SER A 139 -15.19 -4.77 -12.73
CA SER A 139 -16.18 -3.77 -12.32
C SER A 139 -15.64 -2.35 -12.40
N THR A 140 -14.50 -2.15 -13.07
CA THR A 140 -13.86 -0.86 -13.23
C THR A 140 -14.08 -0.35 -14.65
N SER A 141 -14.51 0.91 -14.77
CA SER A 141 -14.65 1.58 -16.07
C SER A 141 -13.32 2.06 -16.62
N ASP A 142 -13.04 1.81 -17.90
CA ASP A 142 -11.84 2.30 -18.58
C ASP A 142 -11.73 3.83 -18.51
N LEU A 143 -12.86 4.54 -18.53
CA LEU A 143 -12.90 6.00 -18.38
C LEU A 143 -12.31 6.45 -17.03
N LEU A 144 -12.59 5.73 -15.94
CA LEU A 144 -12.00 6.06 -14.64
C LEU A 144 -10.48 5.84 -14.66
N VAL A 145 -10.04 4.73 -15.26
CA VAL A 145 -8.62 4.36 -15.36
C VAL A 145 -7.84 5.43 -16.10
N GLU A 146 -8.33 5.86 -17.26
CA GLU A 146 -7.68 6.88 -18.10
C GLU A 146 -7.61 8.27 -17.45
N ASN A 147 -8.56 8.58 -16.55
CA ASN A 147 -8.57 9.87 -15.85
C ASN A 147 -7.60 9.93 -14.67
N CYS A 148 -7.27 8.79 -14.05
CA CYS A 148 -6.33 8.70 -12.92
C CYS A 148 -4.88 8.91 -13.36
N ASP A 149 -4.01 9.35 -12.44
CA ASP A 149 -2.56 9.41 -12.71
C ASP A 149 -1.90 8.03 -12.61
N ASP A 150 -2.47 7.14 -11.80
CA ASP A 150 -2.12 5.72 -11.72
C ASP A 150 -3.34 4.90 -11.33
N PHE A 151 -3.39 3.63 -11.71
CA PHE A 151 -4.49 2.73 -11.39
C PHE A 151 -3.98 1.35 -10.94
N ILE A 152 -4.41 0.92 -9.76
CA ILE A 152 -4.04 -0.34 -9.14
C ILE A 152 -5.24 -1.28 -9.20
N TYR A 153 -5.11 -2.39 -9.94
CA TYR A 153 -6.15 -3.40 -9.95
C TYR A 153 -6.03 -4.32 -8.73
N TYR A 154 -7.14 -4.45 -7.99
CA TYR A 154 -7.20 -5.31 -6.80
C TYR A 154 -6.88 -6.78 -7.12
N ASP A 155 -7.29 -7.25 -8.30
CA ASP A 155 -7.00 -8.60 -8.79
C ASP A 155 -5.50 -8.92 -8.79
N ASP A 156 -4.65 -7.95 -9.14
CA ASP A 156 -3.21 -8.14 -9.20
C ASP A 156 -2.61 -8.22 -7.79
N LEU A 157 -3.11 -7.42 -6.85
CA LEU A 157 -2.73 -7.51 -5.43
C LEU A 157 -3.05 -8.90 -4.84
N VAL A 158 -4.22 -9.45 -5.17
CA VAL A 158 -4.62 -10.79 -4.72
C VAL A 158 -3.74 -11.88 -5.35
N ARG A 159 -3.35 -11.72 -6.62
CA ARG A 159 -2.47 -12.69 -7.31
C ARG A 159 -1.07 -12.71 -6.72
N GLU A 160 -0.56 -11.55 -6.35
CA GLU A 160 0.77 -11.37 -5.76
C GLU A 160 0.84 -11.87 -4.32
N HIS A 161 -0.21 -11.66 -3.54
CA HIS A 161 -0.27 -12.13 -2.15
C HIS A 161 -0.49 -13.65 -2.01
N LYS A 162 -0.83 -14.35 -3.10
CA LYS A 162 -0.81 -15.81 -3.08
C LYS A 162 0.63 -16.27 -2.95
N PRO A 163 0.96 -17.11 -1.95
CA PRO A 163 2.33 -17.57 -1.77
C PRO A 163 2.82 -18.22 -3.07
N LYS A 164 3.89 -17.66 -3.66
CA LYS A 164 4.69 -18.34 -4.69
C LYS A 164 4.97 -19.73 -4.11
N ARG A 165 4.55 -20.79 -4.81
CA ARG A 165 4.72 -22.18 -4.35
C ARG A 165 6.13 -22.33 -3.78
N PRO A 166 6.32 -22.83 -2.55
CA PRO A 166 7.66 -22.93 -1.98
C PRO A 166 8.50 -23.81 -2.91
N ARG A 167 9.64 -23.27 -3.38
CA ARG A 167 10.73 -24.09 -3.93
C ARG A 167 10.99 -25.17 -2.89
N ALA A 168 10.83 -26.43 -3.30
CA ALA A 168 10.85 -27.57 -2.40
C ALA A 168 12.18 -27.63 -1.62
N LYS A 169 12.11 -27.28 -0.33
CA LYS A 169 12.84 -27.91 0.79
C LYS A 169 12.37 -27.27 2.10
N ALA A 170 11.20 -27.70 2.56
CA ALA A 170 10.79 -27.53 3.96
C ALA A 170 10.19 -28.84 4.44
N THR A 171 11.03 -29.67 5.05
CA THR A 171 10.59 -30.75 5.93
C THR A 171 9.78 -30.14 7.06
N LYS A 172 8.61 -30.73 7.30
CA LYS A 172 7.58 -30.35 8.26
C LYS A 172 8.13 -30.02 9.66
N ALA A 173 7.63 -28.95 10.25
CA ALA A 173 7.33 -28.91 11.68
C ALA A 173 6.09 -28.05 11.93
N LYS A 174 4.93 -28.72 12.07
CA LYS A 174 3.73 -28.12 12.67
C LYS A 174 3.85 -28.27 14.19
N GLY A 175 3.71 -27.14 14.89
CA GLY A 175 3.24 -27.09 16.28
C GLY A 175 4.33 -27.09 17.35
N LYS A 176 4.69 -25.90 17.84
CA LYS A 176 4.89 -25.59 19.26
C LYS A 176 5.05 -24.08 19.46
N ALA A 177 4.53 -23.60 20.57
CA ALA A 177 4.63 -22.21 20.99
C ALA A 177 6.09 -21.81 21.21
N THR A 178 6.46 -20.68 20.59
CA THR A 178 7.56 -19.74 20.89
C THR A 178 8.72 -20.27 21.73
N GLU A 179 9.66 -20.95 21.07
CA GLU A 179 11.07 -20.74 21.39
C GLU A 179 11.51 -19.39 20.80
N PRO A 180 12.38 -18.61 21.46
CA PRO A 180 12.89 -17.37 20.88
C PRO A 180 13.62 -17.70 19.58
N LYS A 181 13.23 -17.05 18.49
CA LYS A 181 13.88 -17.21 17.17
C LYS A 181 15.40 -17.04 17.33
N SER A 182 16.17 -17.90 16.67
CA SER A 182 17.63 -17.73 16.64
C SER A 182 18.00 -16.37 16.03
N GLU A 183 19.22 -15.91 16.27
CA GLU A 183 19.70 -14.66 15.66
C GLU A 183 19.69 -14.74 14.13
N GLU A 184 20.17 -15.85 13.56
CA GLU A 184 20.12 -16.12 12.11
C GLU A 184 18.69 -16.05 11.55
N GLN A 185 17.71 -16.66 12.24
CA GLN A 185 16.31 -16.61 11.80
C GLN A 185 15.73 -15.19 11.81
N ARG A 186 16.17 -14.34 12.75
CA ARG A 186 15.75 -12.94 12.79
C ARG A 186 16.45 -12.10 11.73
N GLN A 187 17.70 -12.41 11.41
CA GLN A 187 18.43 -11.78 10.31
C GLN A 187 17.77 -12.10 8.97
N ASP A 188 17.46 -13.38 8.73
CA ASP A 188 16.77 -13.82 7.51
C ASP A 188 15.42 -13.12 7.34
N GLU A 189 14.64 -12.99 8.41
CA GLU A 189 13.36 -12.25 8.39
C GLU A 189 13.54 -10.76 8.01
N ALA A 190 14.60 -10.11 8.48
CA ALA A 190 14.88 -8.72 8.13
C ALA A 190 15.31 -8.56 6.67
N ILE A 191 16.08 -9.53 6.16
CA ILE A 191 16.51 -9.57 4.76
C ILE A 191 15.31 -9.81 3.86
N GLU A 192 14.49 -10.81 4.15
CA GLU A 192 13.26 -11.11 3.40
C GLU A 192 12.35 -9.88 3.34
N LEU A 193 12.11 -9.22 4.47
CA LEU A 193 11.33 -7.98 4.53
C LEU A 193 11.95 -6.85 3.68
N THR A 194 13.28 -6.77 3.62
CA THR A 194 14.00 -5.78 2.83
C THR A 194 13.88 -6.07 1.34
N LEU A 195 14.09 -7.31 0.93
CA LEU A 195 13.94 -7.75 -0.46
C LEU A 195 12.52 -7.55 -0.97
N ASP A 196 11.52 -8.00 -0.21
CA ASP A 196 10.11 -7.81 -0.53
C ASP A 196 9.79 -6.32 -0.75
N THR A 197 10.35 -5.44 0.07
CA THR A 197 10.15 -3.99 -0.05
C THR A 197 10.86 -3.42 -1.28
N VAL A 198 12.08 -3.86 -1.57
CA VAL A 198 12.83 -3.43 -2.76
C VAL A 198 12.14 -3.88 -4.03
N GLU A 199 11.74 -5.17 -4.12
CA GLU A 199 10.98 -5.72 -5.25
C GLU A 199 9.70 -4.92 -5.52
N ALA A 200 8.95 -4.60 -4.44
CA ALA A 200 7.72 -3.85 -4.56
C ALA A 200 7.94 -2.43 -5.10
N ILE A 201 9.00 -1.74 -4.66
CA ILE A 201 9.31 -0.38 -5.12
C ILE A 201 9.86 -0.38 -6.57
N PHE A 202 10.74 -1.33 -6.91
CA PHE A 202 11.30 -1.45 -8.26
C PHE A 202 10.25 -1.73 -9.33
N ARG A 203 9.16 -2.40 -8.97
CA ARG A 203 8.05 -2.64 -9.91
C ARG A 203 7.45 -1.34 -10.47
N ASP A 204 7.35 -0.31 -9.65
CA ASP A 204 6.79 0.98 -10.04
C ASP A 204 7.85 1.95 -10.57
N ARG A 205 9.07 1.84 -10.03
CA ARG A 205 10.19 2.73 -10.36
C ARG A 205 11.48 1.91 -10.49
N PRO A 206 11.77 1.33 -11.66
CA PRO A 206 13.05 0.67 -11.88
C PRO A 206 14.19 1.70 -11.83
N GLY A 207 15.32 1.32 -11.25
CA GLY A 207 16.53 2.13 -11.17
C GLY A 207 17.01 2.38 -9.75
N LYS A 208 17.72 3.49 -9.53
CA LYS A 208 18.39 3.78 -8.25
C LYS A 208 17.41 4.03 -7.11
N LEU A 209 17.50 3.21 -6.05
CA LEU A 209 16.67 3.32 -4.86
C LEU A 209 17.52 3.55 -3.60
N TRP A 210 17.28 4.67 -2.91
CA TRP A 210 18.00 4.99 -1.69
C TRP A 210 17.62 4.05 -0.55
N GLY A 211 18.61 3.48 0.14
CA GLY A 211 18.37 2.58 1.28
C GLY A 211 17.56 3.24 2.41
N SER A 212 17.69 4.56 2.60
CA SER A 212 16.87 5.34 3.52
C SER A 212 15.37 5.30 3.16
N MET A 213 15.04 5.31 1.86
CA MET A 213 13.66 5.21 1.37
C MET A 213 13.08 3.83 1.65
N VAL A 214 13.86 2.77 1.43
CA VAL A 214 13.46 1.39 1.75
C VAL A 214 13.17 1.25 3.24
N LYS A 215 14.09 1.71 4.11
CA LYS A 215 13.90 1.73 5.55
C LYS A 215 12.62 2.46 5.96
N GLN A 216 12.36 3.63 5.39
CA GLN A 216 11.14 4.39 5.67
C GLN A 216 9.88 3.63 5.26
N THR A 217 9.89 2.97 4.08
CA THR A 217 8.80 2.11 3.64
C THR A 217 8.58 0.92 4.57
N ILE A 218 9.65 0.24 4.98
CA ILE A 218 9.56 -0.86 5.96
C ILE A 218 8.92 -0.36 7.25
N LYS A 219 9.36 0.79 7.79
CA LYS A 219 8.78 1.34 9.01
C LYS A 219 7.32 1.78 8.87
N ARG A 220 6.89 2.20 7.67
CA ARG A 220 5.47 2.46 7.38
C ARG A 220 4.62 1.18 7.44
N LYS A 221 5.09 0.09 6.84
CA LYS A 221 4.40 -1.21 6.84
C LYS A 221 4.49 -1.91 8.21
N ARG A 222 5.63 -1.78 8.88
CA ARG A 222 5.99 -2.44 10.14
C ARG A 222 6.59 -1.41 11.12
N PRO A 223 5.76 -0.65 11.86
CA PRO A 223 6.25 0.38 12.78
C PRO A 223 7.20 -0.13 13.87
N ASN A 224 7.06 -1.41 14.25
CA ASN A 224 7.90 -2.06 15.26
C ASN A 224 9.22 -2.61 14.70
N PHE A 225 9.52 -2.41 13.40
CA PHE A 225 10.78 -2.86 12.82
C PHE A 225 11.97 -2.15 13.48
N SER A 226 12.93 -2.95 13.95
CA SER A 226 14.13 -2.48 14.61
C SER A 226 15.32 -3.32 14.17
N GLU A 227 16.32 -2.68 13.57
CA GLU A 227 17.54 -3.34 13.09
C GLU A 227 18.24 -4.11 14.22
N SER A 228 18.27 -3.50 15.42
CA SER A 228 18.86 -4.11 16.62
C SER A 228 18.15 -5.38 17.07
N TYR A 229 16.83 -5.46 16.89
CA TYR A 229 16.07 -6.68 17.21
C TYR A 229 16.46 -7.83 16.28
N HIS A 230 16.82 -7.50 15.04
CA HIS A 230 17.26 -8.42 14.00
C HIS A 230 18.79 -8.64 13.99
N GLY A 231 19.54 -8.15 15.00
CA GLY A 231 20.99 -8.37 15.12
C GLY A 231 21.87 -7.38 14.34
N TYR A 232 21.29 -6.35 13.73
CA TYR A 232 22.03 -5.32 12.99
C TYR A 232 22.18 -4.04 13.79
N ARG A 233 23.36 -3.42 13.76
CA ARG A 233 23.64 -2.13 14.42
C ARG A 233 23.05 -0.96 13.65
N SER A 234 22.86 -1.11 12.34
CA SER A 234 22.30 -0.09 11.46
C SER A 234 21.64 -0.73 10.24
N PHE A 235 20.80 0.04 9.54
CA PHE A 235 20.21 -0.42 8.28
C PHE A 235 21.26 -0.60 7.18
N ASN A 236 22.33 0.19 7.20
CA ASN A 236 23.44 0.01 6.27
C ASN A 236 24.07 -1.38 6.45
N GLN A 237 24.26 -1.84 7.69
CA GLN A 237 24.79 -3.17 7.96
C GLN A 237 23.85 -4.28 7.45
N LEU A 238 22.53 -4.07 7.53
CA LEU A 238 21.55 -5.00 6.95
C LEU A 238 21.65 -5.04 5.41
N LEU A 239 21.83 -3.89 4.75
CA LEU A 239 22.04 -3.83 3.31
C LEU A 239 23.36 -4.49 2.90
N GLU A 240 24.45 -4.22 3.61
CA GLU A 240 25.76 -4.86 3.40
C GLU A 240 25.68 -6.38 3.53
N ASP A 241 24.90 -6.91 4.50
CA ASP A 241 24.67 -8.37 4.62
C ASP A 241 23.85 -8.92 3.45
N ALA A 242 22.84 -8.20 2.99
CA ALA A 242 22.07 -8.60 1.79
C ALA A 242 22.94 -8.59 0.52
N GLU A 243 23.86 -7.64 0.37
CA GLU A 243 24.85 -7.61 -0.72
C GLU A 243 25.87 -8.74 -0.59
N ALA A 244 26.38 -9.02 0.60
CA ALA A 244 27.30 -10.13 0.86
C ALA A 244 26.68 -11.50 0.54
N ARG A 245 25.34 -11.61 0.62
CA ARG A 245 24.57 -12.78 0.22
C ARG A 245 24.20 -12.80 -1.27
N GLU A 246 24.64 -11.82 -2.04
CA GLU A 246 24.34 -11.62 -3.47
C GLU A 246 22.84 -11.45 -3.77
N LEU A 247 22.11 -10.86 -2.81
CA LEU A 247 20.66 -10.62 -2.92
C LEU A 247 20.36 -9.18 -3.41
N LEU A 248 21.29 -8.25 -3.20
CA LEU A 248 21.20 -6.87 -3.65
C LEU A 248 22.53 -6.44 -4.25
N VAL A 249 22.49 -5.50 -5.19
CA VAL A 249 23.68 -4.79 -5.66
C VAL A 249 23.60 -3.35 -5.15
N LEU A 250 24.65 -2.91 -4.44
CA LEU A 250 24.68 -1.59 -3.81
C LEU A 250 25.75 -0.69 -4.43
N GLU A 251 25.43 0.59 -4.52
CA GLU A 251 26.39 1.66 -4.75
C GLU A 251 26.48 2.52 -3.48
N LYS A 252 27.69 2.80 -3.01
CA LYS A 252 27.90 3.68 -1.86
C LYS A 252 27.83 5.14 -2.31
N ASP A 253 26.98 5.93 -1.67
CA ASP A 253 26.94 7.37 -1.90
C ASP A 253 27.94 8.08 -0.97
N GLU A 254 29.03 8.59 -1.54
CA GLU A 254 30.11 9.24 -0.78
C GLU A 254 29.67 10.52 -0.05
N LYS A 255 28.56 11.15 -0.48
CA LYS A 255 28.06 12.39 0.11
C LYS A 255 27.24 12.16 1.38
N SER A 256 26.35 11.17 1.36
CA SER A 256 25.47 10.85 2.49
C SER A 256 26.03 9.76 3.41
N GLY A 257 27.04 9.01 2.96
CA GLY A 257 27.53 7.80 3.65
C GLY A 257 26.51 6.66 3.66
N GLY A 258 25.41 6.79 2.90
CA GLY A 258 24.37 5.78 2.72
C GLY A 258 24.61 4.91 1.49
N TYR A 259 23.69 3.96 1.28
CA TYR A 259 23.69 3.06 0.13
C TYR A 259 22.52 3.35 -0.81
N VAL A 260 22.79 3.20 -2.10
CA VAL A 260 21.82 3.19 -3.19
C VAL A 260 21.75 1.77 -3.71
N ILE A 261 20.56 1.19 -3.71
CA ILE A 261 20.28 -0.12 -4.30
C ILE A 261 20.06 0.11 -5.79
N VAL A 262 20.88 -0.53 -6.63
CA VAL A 262 20.83 -0.38 -8.08
C VAL A 262 20.00 -1.48 -8.74
N GLU A 263 20.08 -2.69 -8.24
CA GLU A 263 19.32 -3.85 -8.73
C GLU A 263 19.23 -4.96 -7.67
N LEU A 264 18.35 -5.93 -7.93
CA LEU A 264 18.29 -7.19 -7.19
C LEU A 264 19.45 -8.08 -7.65
N GLY A 265 20.07 -8.78 -6.71
CA GLY A 265 21.17 -9.70 -7.02
C GLY A 265 20.67 -11.03 -7.59
N ASP A 266 21.58 -11.82 -8.17
CA ASP A 266 21.27 -13.09 -8.85
C ASP A 266 20.63 -14.16 -7.93
N LYS A 267 20.82 -14.04 -6.61
CA LYS A 267 20.26 -14.96 -5.61
C LYS A 267 18.97 -14.47 -4.97
N ALA A 268 18.48 -13.28 -5.36
CA ALA A 268 17.24 -12.70 -4.85
C ALA A 268 16.00 -13.57 -5.12
#